data_AF-A0AAP2G455-F1
#
_entry.id   AF-A0AAP2G455-F1
#
_cell.length_a   1.000
_cell.length_b   1.000
_cell.length_c   1.000
_cell.angle_alpha   90.00
_cell.angle_beta   90.00
_cell.angle_gamma   90.00
#
_symmetry.space_group_name_H-M   'P 1'
#
loop_
_entity.id
_entity.type
_entity.pdbx_description
1 polymer ?
#
loop_
_entity_poly.entity_id
_entity_poly.type
_entity_poly.pdbx_seq_one_letter_code
_entity_poly.pdbx_strand_id
1 'polypeptide(L)'
;MILDQPIKKWFVDTTGQDSNFKSFVKSVSWRTVGTIDTIVISYFVTGQITMALSIGSVEVVSKILLYYLHERAWEKMTKVKVKA
;
A
#
# COMPACT_ATOMS: atom_id res chain seq x y z
N MET A 1 2.32 -11.37 30.12
CA MET A 1 2.07 -10.19 30.97
C MET A 1 3.35 -9.51 31.48
N ILE A 2 4.54 -10.16 31.48
CA ILE A 2 5.84 -9.50 31.76
C ILE A 2 6.81 -9.58 30.55
N LEU A 3 6.59 -10.50 29.60
CA LEU A 3 7.44 -10.68 28.41
C LEU A 3 7.05 -9.83 27.19
N ASP A 4 5.92 -9.13 27.26
CA ASP A 4 5.37 -8.33 26.16
C ASP A 4 5.86 -6.87 26.16
N GLN A 5 6.47 -6.40 27.26
CA GLN A 5 6.97 -5.03 27.43
C GLN A 5 8.12 -4.62 26.48
N PRO A 6 9.19 -5.42 26.27
CA PRO A 6 10.29 -5.01 25.39
C PRO A 6 9.88 -5.04 23.91
N ILE A 7 9.02 -5.99 23.52
CA ILE A 7 8.55 -6.15 22.14
C ILE A 7 7.63 -5.00 21.76
N LYS A 8 6.71 -4.62 22.66
CA LYS A 8 5.76 -3.53 22.40
C LYS A 8 6.45 -2.19 22.18
N LYS A 9 7.60 -1.93 22.83
CA LYS A 9 8.38 -0.69 22.64
C LYS A 9 9.03 -0.56 21.26
N TRP A 10 9.34 -1.67 20.60
CA TRP A 10 9.88 -1.67 19.23
C TRP A 10 8.81 -1.45 18.16
N PHE A 11 7.55 -1.81 18.44
CA PHE A 11 6.45 -1.75 17.47
C PHE A 11 5.40 -0.66 17.75
N VAL A 12 5.42 -0.06 18.94
CA VAL A 12 4.52 1.06 19.31
C VAL A 12 5.29 2.36 19.16
N ASP A 13 5.22 2.92 17.96
CA ASP A 13 5.65 4.29 17.68
C ASP A 13 4.66 5.27 18.36
N THR A 14 5.07 5.81 19.50
CA THR A 14 4.27 6.73 20.34
C THR A 14 4.37 8.14 19.77
N THR A 15 3.80 8.37 18.59
CA THR A 15 3.56 9.73 18.07
C THR A 15 2.08 9.92 17.79
N GLY A 16 1.37 10.46 18.79
CA GLY A 16 -0.05 10.82 18.76
C GLY A 16 -0.39 12.03 17.88
N GLN A 17 0.20 12.10 16.69
CA GLN A 17 -0.25 12.96 15.59
C GLN A 17 -0.01 12.18 14.29
N ASP A 18 -1.03 11.45 13.84
CA ASP A 18 -1.08 10.90 12.49
C ASP A 18 -1.21 12.06 11.50
N SER A 19 -0.08 12.74 11.25
CA SER A 19 0.02 13.71 10.18
C SER A 19 -0.27 12.99 8.86
N ASN A 20 -1.16 13.55 8.03
CA ASN A 20 -1.51 13.02 6.70
C ASN A 20 -0.28 12.61 5.87
N PHE A 21 0.86 13.27 6.12
CA PHE A 21 2.15 12.97 5.51
C PHE A 21 2.73 11.60 5.91
N LYS A 22 2.64 11.21 7.19
CA LYS A 22 3.14 9.91 7.69
C LYS A 22 2.34 8.76 7.07
N SER A 23 1.01 8.91 6.96
CA SER A 23 0.12 7.96 6.30
C SER A 23 0.37 7.87 4.79
N PHE A 24 0.62 9.00 4.13
CA PHE A 24 0.98 9.03 2.71
C PHE A 24 2.29 8.29 2.43
N VAL A 25 3.36 8.62 3.17
CA VAL A 25 4.68 7.97 3.04
C VAL A 25 4.59 6.47 3.32
N LYS A 26 3.82 6.08 4.34
CA LYS A 26 3.57 4.66 4.66
C LYS A 26 2.86 3.94 3.51
N SER A 27 1.87 4.58 2.87
CA SER A 27 1.15 4.01 1.73
C SER A 27 2.04 3.84 0.49
N VAL A 28 2.90 4.82 0.22
CA VAL A 28 3.85 4.78 -0.91
C VAL A 28 4.87 3.67 -0.65
N SER A 29 5.44 3.62 0.55
CA SER A 29 6.41 2.59 0.94
C SER A 29 5.82 1.18 0.81
N TRP A 30 4.59 0.96 1.30
CA TRP A 30 3.91 -0.33 1.18
C TRP A 30 3.62 -0.71 -0.29
N ARG A 31 3.32 0.27 -1.15
CA ARG A 31 3.10 0.00 -2.57
C ARG A 31 4.38 -0.34 -3.33
N THR A 32 5.48 0.36 -3.05
CA THR A 32 6.78 0.09 -3.65
C THR A 32 7.28 -1.32 -3.29
N VAL A 33 7.17 -1.72 -2.03
CA VAL A 33 7.55 -3.07 -1.58
C VAL A 33 6.72 -4.14 -2.31
N GLY A 34 5.39 -3.97 -2.38
CA GLY A 34 4.53 -4.94 -3.05
C GLY A 34 4.84 -5.12 -4.55
N THR A 35 5.23 -4.06 -5.25
CA THR A 35 5.58 -4.16 -6.68
C THR A 35 6.94 -4.81 -6.89
N ILE A 36 7.90 -4.56 -5.99
CA ILE A 36 9.20 -5.24 -6.00
C ILE A 36 9.00 -6.74 -5.76
N ASP A 37 8.19 -7.11 -4.77
CA ASP A 37 7.88 -8.51 -4.46
C ASP A 37 7.32 -9.27 -5.67
N THR A 38 6.34 -8.71 -6.38
CA THR A 38 5.75 -9.36 -7.56
C THR A 38 6.76 -9.53 -8.70
N ILE A 39 7.63 -8.54 -8.93
CA ILE A 39 8.67 -8.64 -9.96
C ILE A 39 9.67 -9.74 -9.59
N VAL A 40 10.10 -9.79 -8.32
CA VAL A 40 11.02 -10.81 -7.82
C VAL A 40 10.40 -12.20 -7.91
N ILE A 41 9.16 -12.38 -7.42
CA ILE A 41 8.44 -13.66 -7.47
C ILE A 41 8.25 -14.09 -8.93
N SER A 42 7.81 -13.20 -9.81
CA SER A 42 7.61 -13.52 -11.23
C SER A 42 8.93 -13.92 -11.89
N TYR A 43 10.04 -13.24 -11.56
CA TYR A 43 11.35 -13.59 -12.09
C TYR A 43 11.81 -14.98 -11.62
N PHE A 44 11.63 -15.32 -10.34
CA PHE A 44 11.95 -16.64 -9.81
C PHE A 44 11.10 -17.76 -10.40
N VAL A 45 9.82 -17.48 -10.70
CA VAL A 45 8.90 -18.47 -11.27
C VAL A 45 9.19 -18.71 -12.76
N THR A 46 9.41 -17.65 -13.55
CA THR A 46 9.55 -17.79 -15.00
C THR A 46 10.99 -17.92 -15.49
N GLY A 47 11.98 -17.43 -14.74
CA GLY A 47 13.39 -17.36 -15.17
C GLY A 47 13.66 -16.39 -16.33
N GLN A 48 12.64 -15.69 -16.84
CA GLN A 48 12.72 -14.77 -17.97
C GLN A 48 12.34 -13.35 -17.55
N ILE A 49 13.28 -12.41 -17.70
CA ILE A 49 13.11 -11.00 -17.33
C ILE A 49 11.92 -10.36 -18.06
N THR A 50 11.70 -10.70 -19.33
CA THR A 50 10.61 -10.13 -20.14
C THR A 50 9.24 -10.44 -19.54
N MET A 51 9.00 -11.68 -19.08
CA MET A 51 7.70 -12.03 -18.48
C MET A 51 7.54 -11.38 -17.09
N ALA A 52 8.60 -11.31 -16.29
CA ALA A 52 8.57 -10.63 -15.00
C ALA A 52 8.24 -9.13 -15.14
N LEU A 53 8.80 -8.47 -16.15
CA LEU A 53 8.47 -7.09 -16.50
C LEU A 53 7.02 -6.94 -16.98
N SER A 54 6.52 -7.88 -17.80
CA SER A 54 5.10 -7.87 -18.20
C SER A 54 4.16 -8.00 -17.01
N ILE A 55 4.44 -8.90 -16.07
CA ILE A 55 3.60 -9.08 -14.87
C ILE A 55 3.69 -7.84 -13.96
N GLY A 56 4.89 -7.33 -13.70
CA GLY A 56 5.07 -6.12 -12.89
C GLY A 56 4.40 -4.89 -13.51
N SER A 57 4.47 -4.71 -14.83
CA SER A 57 3.82 -3.59 -15.51
C SER A 57 2.29 -3.68 -15.45
N VAL A 58 1.71 -4.88 -15.62
CA VAL A 58 0.27 -5.10 -15.45
C VAL A 58 -0.15 -4.81 -14.00
N GLU A 59 0.62 -5.25 -13.00
CA GLU A 59 0.32 -4.98 -11.59
C GLU A 59 0.26 -3.47 -11.30
N VAL A 60 1.24 -2.71 -11.78
CA VAL A 60 1.28 -1.25 -11.58
C VAL A 60 0.06 -0.58 -12.23
N VAL A 61 -0.26 -0.94 -13.47
CA VAL A 61 -1.44 -0.40 -14.19
C VAL A 61 -2.74 -0.74 -13.44
N SER A 62 -2.90 -2.00 -13.02
CA SER A 62 -4.07 -2.43 -12.24
C SER A 62 -4.19 -1.69 -10.91
N LYS A 63 -3.08 -1.46 -10.19
CA LYS A 63 -3.09 -0.69 -8.94
C LYS A 63 -3.48 0.76 -9.14
N ILE A 64 -3.01 1.42 -10.20
CA ILE A 64 -3.39 2.79 -10.52
C ILE A 64 -4.90 2.86 -10.82
N LEU A 65 -5.41 1.94 -11.65
CA LEU A 65 -6.84 1.83 -11.96
C LEU A 65 -7.69 1.59 -10.71
N LEU A 66 -7.30 0.62 -9.88
CA LEU A 66 -7.99 0.31 -8.62
C LEU A 66 -7.94 1.49 -7.64
N TYR A 67 -6.81 2.17 -7.52
CA TYR A 67 -6.68 3.34 -6.65
C TYR A 67 -7.60 4.48 -7.11
N TYR A 68 -7.60 4.79 -8.41
CA TYR A 68 -8.48 5.80 -8.98
C TYR A 68 -9.96 5.47 -8.76
N LEU A 69 -10.35 4.22 -9.01
CA LEU A 69 -11.73 3.76 -8.77
C LEU A 69 -12.08 3.79 -7.28
N HIS A 70 -11.16 3.37 -6.40
CA HIS A 70 -11.34 3.43 -4.96
C HIS A 70 -11.54 4.86 -4.48
N GLU A 71 -10.69 5.80 -4.90
CA GLU A 71 -10.82 7.22 -4.56
C GLU A 71 -12.13 7.80 -5.09
N ARG A 72 -12.53 7.46 -6.33
CA ARG A 72 -13.80 7.92 -6.91
C ARG A 72 -15.03 7.32 -6.23
N ALA A 73 -14.97 6.05 -5.82
CA ALA A 73 -16.01 5.40 -5.03
C ALA A 73 -16.09 6.02 -3.63
N TRP A 74 -14.95 6.31 -3.02
CA TRP A 74 -14.86 6.97 -1.72
C TRP A 74 -15.43 8.40 -1.77
N GLU A 75 -15.12 9.17 -2.80
CA GLU A 75 -15.72 10.50 -3.01
C GLU A 75 -17.25 10.41 -3.17
N LYS A 76 -17.74 9.42 -3.92
CA LYS A 76 -19.19 9.21 -4.09
C LYS A 76 -19.87 8.82 -2.78
N MET A 77 -19.25 7.95 -1.99
CA MET A 77 -19.76 7.53 -0.68
C MET A 77 -19.68 8.65 0.36
N THR A 78 -18.63 9.49 0.32
CA THR A 78 -18.43 10.57 1.31
C THR A 78 -19.24 11.82 0.97
N LYS A 79 -19.67 12.01 -0.28
CA LYS A 79 -20.66 13.04 -0.68
C LYS A 79 -22.09 12.74 -0.21
N VAL A 80 -22.26 12.20 1.00
CA VAL A 80 -23.56 12.25 1.69
C VAL A 80 -23.84 13.71 2.06
N LYS A 81 -24.90 14.25 1.46
CA LYS A 81 -25.42 15.62 1.57
C LYS A 81 -25.19 16.26 2.96
N VAL A 82 -24.35 17.29 3.03
CA VAL A 82 -24.58 18.38 3.99
C VAL A 82 -25.75 19.18 3.43
N LYS A 83 -26.97 18.83 3.84
CA LYS A 83 -28.14 19.66 3.60
C LYS A 83 -28.17 20.68 4.74
N ALA A 84 -27.76 21.91 4.43
CA ALA A 84 -27.98 23.07 5.29
C ALA A 84 -29.47 23.38 5.39
#